data_AF-B0RG82-F1
#
_entry.id   AF-B0RG82-F1
#
_cell.length_a   1.000
_cell.length_b   1.000
_cell.length_c   1.000
_cell.angle_alpha   90.00
_cell.angle_beta   90.00
_cell.angle_gamma   90.00
#
_symmetry.space_group_name_H-M   'P 1'
#
loop_
_entity.id
_entity.type
_entity.pdbx_description
1 polymer ?
#
loop_
_entity_poly.entity_id
_entity_poly.type
_entity_poly.pdbx_seq_one_letter_code
_entity_poly.pdbx_strand_id
1 'polypeptide(L)'
;MQSRWAAMVFGDREDPRARLHAVFGGPAARSGQPPLAALEWAERTLTEADPARGVDPVTATRLLRRAEPRLTLKSGAFLAQHAVARRRPA
;
A
#
# COMPACT_ATOMS: atom_id res chain seq x y z
N MET A 1 -19.29 -18.74 -11.00
CA MET A 1 -17.87 -18.45 -11.30
C MET A 1 -17.80 -17.32 -12.32
N GLN A 2 -17.68 -16.05 -11.90
CA GLN A 2 -17.57 -14.92 -12.83
C GLN A 2 -16.17 -14.30 -12.78
N SER A 3 -15.42 -14.66 -13.82
CA SER A 3 -14.33 -13.97 -14.53
C SER A 3 -13.44 -12.95 -13.81
N ARG A 4 -12.20 -13.40 -13.56
CA ARG A 4 -10.94 -12.67 -13.24
C ARG A 4 -10.57 -11.50 -14.19
N TRP A 5 -11.41 -11.18 -15.16
CA TRP A 5 -11.12 -10.27 -16.28
C TRP A 5 -11.79 -8.90 -16.12
N ALA A 6 -12.85 -8.79 -15.32
CA ALA A 6 -13.52 -7.51 -15.08
C ALA A 6 -12.62 -6.48 -14.35
N ALA A 7 -11.62 -6.95 -13.59
CA ALA A 7 -10.66 -6.11 -12.89
C ALA A 7 -9.56 -5.50 -13.80
N MET A 8 -9.45 -5.93 -15.06
CA MET A 8 -8.42 -5.43 -16.00
C MET A 8 -8.87 -4.23 -16.85
N VAL A 9 -10.18 -3.96 -16.96
CA VAL A 9 -10.70 -2.92 -17.88
C VAL A 9 -11.40 -1.78 -17.14
N PHE A 10 -12.11 -2.05 -16.04
CA PHE A 10 -12.69 -1.02 -15.21
C PHE A 10 -11.74 -0.74 -14.06
N GLY A 11 -10.85 0.24 -14.27
CA GLY A 11 -9.96 0.76 -13.24
C GLY A 11 -10.70 0.82 -11.91
N ASP A 12 -10.20 0.05 -10.95
CA ASP A 12 -10.73 -0.11 -9.59
C ASP A 12 -11.05 1.29 -9.06
N ARG A 13 -12.32 1.70 -9.18
CA ARG A 13 -12.82 3.05 -8.82
C ARG A 13 -12.85 3.22 -7.31
N GLU A 14 -12.45 2.20 -6.57
CA GLU A 14 -12.26 2.27 -5.15
C GLU A 14 -11.10 3.21 -4.81
N ASP A 15 -11.36 4.13 -3.89
CA ASP A 15 -10.33 4.99 -3.32
C ASP A 15 -9.34 4.10 -2.54
N PRO A 16 -8.04 4.09 -2.88
CA PRO A 16 -7.06 3.32 -2.14
C PRO A 16 -7.04 3.66 -0.65
N ARG A 17 -7.42 4.89 -0.25
CA ARG A 17 -7.53 5.30 1.15
C ARG A 17 -8.70 4.61 1.84
N ALA A 18 -9.84 4.50 1.17
CA ALA A 18 -11.00 3.77 1.71
C ALA A 18 -10.65 2.30 1.93
N ARG A 19 -9.94 1.67 0.97
CA ARG A 19 -9.44 0.30 1.14
C ARG A 19 -8.48 0.18 2.31
N LEU A 20 -7.50 1.07 2.41
CA LEU A 20 -6.51 1.06 3.49
C LEU A 20 -7.18 1.29 4.85
N HIS A 21 -8.19 2.15 4.93
CA HIS A 21 -8.98 2.34 6.15
C HIS A 21 -9.78 1.09 6.51
N ALA A 22 -10.37 0.39 5.53
CA ALA A 22 -11.07 -0.87 5.79
C ALA A 22 -10.12 -1.99 6.29
N VAL A 23 -8.87 -1.99 5.84
CA VAL A 23 -7.87 -3.02 6.21
C VAL A 23 -7.19 -2.73 7.54
N PHE A 24 -6.77 -1.49 7.77
CA PHE A 24 -5.93 -1.09 8.91
C PHE A 24 -6.66 -0.23 9.95
N GLY A 25 -7.86 0.26 9.63
CA GLY A 25 -8.60 1.18 10.48
C GLY A 25 -7.89 2.51 10.70
N GLY A 26 -8.16 3.11 11.86
CA GLY A 26 -7.57 4.37 12.28
C GLY A 26 -8.32 5.62 11.79
N PRO A 27 -7.90 6.81 12.24
CA PRO A 27 -8.54 8.05 11.82
C PRO A 27 -8.37 8.26 10.31
N ALA A 28 -9.39 8.84 9.69
CA ALA A 28 -9.35 9.21 8.27
C ALA A 28 -8.12 10.09 8.00
N ALA A 29 -7.34 9.72 6.99
CA ALA A 29 -6.15 10.46 6.63
C ALA A 29 -6.50 11.88 6.17
N ARG A 30 -5.63 12.84 6.46
CA ARG A 30 -5.67 14.16 5.82
C ARG A 30 -5.49 13.99 4.31
N SER A 31 -6.19 14.80 3.52
CA SER A 31 -6.23 14.70 2.06
C SER A 31 -4.83 14.48 1.46
N GLY A 32 -4.71 13.51 0.56
CA GLY A 32 -3.44 13.15 -0.08
C GLY A 32 -2.76 11.92 0.52
N GLN A 33 -2.89 11.68 1.83
CA GLN A 33 -2.08 10.70 2.56
C GLN A 33 -2.81 9.35 2.79
N PRO A 34 -2.08 8.24 3.00
CA PRO A 34 -2.65 7.01 3.55
C PRO A 34 -2.99 7.15 5.04
N PRO A 35 -3.90 6.31 5.58
CA PRO A 35 -4.12 6.21 7.02
C PRO A 35 -2.81 5.94 7.77
N LEU A 36 -2.61 6.60 8.92
CA LEU A 36 -1.36 6.51 9.67
C LEU A 36 -1.03 5.05 10.05
N ALA A 37 -2.02 4.29 10.51
CA ALA A 37 -1.86 2.88 10.86
C ALA A 37 -1.34 2.03 9.69
N ALA A 38 -1.84 2.29 8.47
CA ALA A 38 -1.38 1.61 7.27
C ALA A 38 0.08 1.97 6.94
N LEU A 39 0.44 3.25 7.10
CA LEU A 39 1.77 3.76 6.82
C LEU A 39 2.82 3.20 7.80
N GLU A 40 2.53 3.22 9.09
CA GLU A 40 3.40 2.65 10.13
C GLU A 40 3.61 1.15 9.94
N TRP A 41 2.54 0.43 9.62
CA TRP A 41 2.64 -0.99 9.29
C TRP A 41 3.51 -1.23 8.05
N ALA A 42 3.36 -0.42 6.99
CA ALA A 42 4.16 -0.54 5.79
C ALA A 42 5.65 -0.25 6.04
N GLU A 43 5.97 0.78 6.82
CA GLU A 43 7.35 1.11 7.18
C GLU A 43 8.01 -0.03 7.95
N ARG A 44 7.31 -0.61 8.94
CA ARG A 44 7.81 -1.76 9.71
C ARG A 44 8.04 -2.97 8.81
N THR A 45 7.04 -3.34 8.00
CA THR A 45 7.11 -4.49 7.08
C THR A 45 8.28 -4.35 6.09
N LEU A 46 8.48 -3.15 5.53
CA LEU A 46 9.59 -2.90 4.61
C LEU A 46 10.96 -2.84 5.31
N THR A 47 11.00 -2.45 6.58
CA THR A 47 12.24 -2.46 7.38
C THR A 47 12.66 -3.87 7.74
N GLU A 48 11.71 -4.74 8.10
CA GLU A 48 11.96 -6.16 8.34
C GLU A 48 12.42 -6.89 7.07
N ALA A 49 11.86 -6.53 5.91
CA ALA A 49 12.19 -7.17 4.64
C ALA A 49 13.50 -6.65 4.00
N ASP A 50 13.80 -5.36 4.16
CA ASP A 50 15.03 -4.73 3.65
C ASP A 50 15.50 -3.60 4.58
N PRO A 51 16.40 -3.90 5.53
CA PRO A 51 16.98 -2.89 6.40
C PRO A 51 17.79 -1.81 5.66
N ALA A 52 18.29 -2.09 4.44
CA ALA A 52 19.15 -1.19 3.69
C ALA A 52 18.40 -0.01 3.04
N ARG A 53 17.05 0.02 3.13
CA ARG A 53 16.18 1.10 2.63
C ARG A 53 16.29 1.36 1.12
N GLY A 54 16.76 0.37 0.36
CA GLY A 54 16.98 0.47 -1.09
C GLY A 54 15.81 0.03 -1.95
N VAL A 55 14.71 -0.47 -1.35
CA VAL A 55 13.58 -1.03 -2.11
C VAL A 55 12.91 0.01 -3.02
N ASP A 56 12.81 -0.30 -4.31
CA ASP A 56 12.03 0.49 -5.27
C ASP A 56 10.51 0.34 -5.03
N PRO A 57 9.67 1.29 -5.48
CA PRO A 57 8.23 1.25 -5.23
C PRO A 57 7.51 -0.02 -5.75
N VAL A 58 7.98 -0.64 -6.83
CA VAL A 58 7.36 -1.85 -7.39
C VAL A 58 7.67 -3.06 -6.51
N THR A 59 8.94 -3.22 -6.11
CA THR A 59 9.33 -4.28 -5.17
C THR A 59 8.66 -4.09 -3.81
N ALA A 60 8.58 -2.85 -3.31
CA ALA A 60 7.86 -2.54 -2.07
C ALA A 60 6.38 -2.92 -2.18
N THR A 61 5.72 -2.61 -3.29
CA THR A 61 4.32 -3.02 -3.53
C THR A 61 4.15 -4.55 -3.48
N ARG A 62 5.08 -5.31 -4.07
CA ARG A 62 5.04 -6.77 -4.05
C ARG A 62 5.22 -7.32 -2.63
N LEU A 63 6.16 -6.78 -1.86
CA LEU A 63 6.40 -7.16 -0.47
C LEU A 63 5.17 -6.89 0.40
N LEU A 64 4.60 -5.68 0.32
CA LEU A 64 3.41 -5.31 1.10
C LEU A 64 2.21 -6.19 0.76
N ARG A 65 1.95 -6.47 -0.53
CA ARG A 65 0.84 -7.35 -0.94
C ARG A 65 1.06 -8.82 -0.57
N ARG A 66 2.30 -9.25 -0.42
CA ARG A 66 2.63 -10.58 0.09
C ARG A 66 2.38 -10.67 1.60
N ALA A 67 2.67 -9.60 2.34
CA ALA A 67 2.48 -9.52 3.78
C ALA A 67 1.00 -9.31 4.18
N GLU A 68 0.23 -8.55 3.41
CA GLU A 68 -1.20 -8.33 3.61
C GLU A 68 -1.98 -8.63 2.31
N PRO A 69 -2.51 -9.86 2.15
CA PRO A 69 -3.21 -10.28 0.94
C PRO A 69 -4.49 -9.51 0.62
N ARG A 70 -5.08 -8.80 1.61
CA ARG A 70 -6.25 -7.94 1.41
C ARG A 70 -5.93 -6.67 0.64
N LEU A 71 -4.64 -6.34 0.47
CA LEU A 71 -4.20 -5.22 -0.37
C LEU A 71 -4.36 -5.54 -1.86
N THR A 72 -5.15 -4.72 -2.54
CA THR A 72 -5.16 -4.72 -4.00
C THR A 72 -3.93 -4.01 -4.55
N LEU A 73 -3.72 -4.13 -5.86
CA LEU A 73 -2.59 -3.49 -6.53
C LEU A 73 -2.59 -1.98 -6.30
N LYS A 74 -3.75 -1.32 -6.41
CA LYS A 74 -3.89 0.13 -6.27
C LYS A 74 -3.58 0.61 -4.85
N SER A 75 -4.18 -0.02 -3.82
CA SER A 75 -3.93 0.34 -2.41
C SER A 75 -2.50 0.01 -1.99
N GLY A 76 -1.96 -1.13 -2.43
CA GLY A 76 -0.58 -1.53 -2.19
C GLY A 76 0.43 -0.57 -2.82
N ALA A 77 0.22 -0.19 -4.09
CA ALA A 77 1.11 0.74 -4.79
C ALA A 77 1.05 2.16 -4.21
N PHE A 78 -0.15 2.63 -3.83
CA PHE A 78 -0.32 3.91 -3.17
C PHE A 78 0.41 3.96 -1.83
N LEU A 79 0.27 2.91 -1.01
CA LEU A 79 0.95 2.79 0.28
C LEU A 79 2.48 2.69 0.12
N ALA A 80 2.94 1.87 -0.83
CA ALA A 80 4.37 1.69 -1.11
C ALA A 80 5.05 3.00 -1.52
N GLN A 81 4.40 3.81 -2.37
CA GLN A 81 4.93 5.12 -2.77
C GLN A 81 5.18 6.04 -1.57
N HIS A 82 4.23 6.10 -0.64
CA HIS A 82 4.36 6.93 0.56
C HIS A 82 5.42 6.40 1.52
N ALA A 83 5.47 5.08 1.74
CA ALA A 83 6.44 4.46 2.62
C ALA A 83 7.88 4.59 2.07
N VAL A 84 8.09 4.37 0.77
CA VAL A 84 9.41 4.54 0.15
C VAL A 84 9.84 6.01 0.16
N ALA A 85 8.93 6.95 -0.13
CA ALA A 85 9.23 8.37 -0.08
C ALA A 85 9.69 8.83 1.31
N ARG A 86 9.13 8.29 2.41
CA ARG A 86 9.58 8.58 3.78
C ARG A 86 10.92 7.95 4.16
N ARG A 87 11.30 6.85 3.51
CA ARG A 87 12.56 6.13 3.80
C ARG A 87 13.76 6.71 3.07
N ARG A 88 13.55 7.47 1.99
CA ARG A 88 14.65 8.15 1.28
C ARG A 88 15.27 9.23 2.17
N PRO A 89 16.61 9.24 2.34
CA PRO A 89 17.28 10.38 2.94
C PRO A 89 17.05 11.63 2.08
N ALA A 90 16.81 12.77 2.74
CA ALA A 90 16.70 14.08 2.10
C ALA A 90 18.01 14.48 1.41
#